data_AF-N6ZLB9-F1
#
_entry.id   AF-N6ZLB9-F1
#
_cell.length_a   1.000
_cell.length_b   1.000
_cell.length_c   1.000
_cell.angle_alpha   90.00
_cell.angle_beta   90.00
_cell.angle_gamma   90.00
#
_symmetry.space_group_name_H-M   'P 1'
#
loop_
_entity.id
_entity.type
_entity.pdbx_description
1 polymer ?
#
loop_
_entity_poly.entity_id
_entity_poly.type
_entity_poly.pdbx_seq_one_letter_code
_entity_poly.pdbx_strand_id
1 'polypeptide(L)'
;MSIGSAVFLGLVVLALVYGVVIYNGLVQLKHNLAKAWANLDVLLKQRHDELPKLVEVCRQYKQFEQDTLARVTEARARVAQAREARDVAALGA
;
A
#
# COMPACT_ATOMS: atom_id res chain seq x y z
N MET A 1 14.67 60.05 26.63
CA MET A 1 14.38 59.18 25.48
C MET A 1 13.31 59.87 24.65
N SER A 2 13.64 60.38 23.45
CA SER A 2 12.65 61.06 22.62
C SER A 2 11.67 60.03 22.04
N ILE A 3 10.39 60.39 21.92
CA ILE A 3 9.35 59.50 21.39
C ILE A 3 9.74 58.95 20.01
N GLY A 4 10.39 59.75 19.17
CA GLY A 4 10.91 59.33 17.87
C GLY A 4 11.94 58.20 17.94
N SER A 5 12.85 58.22 18.92
CA SER A 5 13.83 57.14 19.12
C SER A 5 13.18 55.82 19.53
N ALA A 6 12.12 55.87 20.34
CA ALA A 6 11.37 54.68 20.75
C ALA A 6 10.58 54.06 19.59
N VAL A 7 9.95 54.89 18.75
CA VAL A 7 9.22 54.41 17.56
C VAL A 7 10.18 53.77 16.55
N PHE A 8 11.34 54.39 16.30
CA PHE A 8 12.35 53.84 15.41
C PHE A 8 12.86 52.46 15.90
N LEU A 9 13.17 52.35 17.20
CA LEU A 9 13.61 51.09 17.78
C LEU A 9 12.52 50.00 17.65
N GLY A 10 11.26 50.35 17.89
CA GLY A 10 10.12 49.44 17.73
C GLY A 10 9.98 48.92 16.30
N LEU A 11 10.15 49.78 15.29
CA LEU A 11 10.11 49.38 13.88
C LEU A 11 11.26 48.43 13.51
N VAL A 12 12.47 48.68 14.02
CA VAL A 12 13.61 47.79 13.79
C VAL A 12 13.36 46.40 14.38
N VAL A 13 12.87 46.34 15.62
CA VAL A 13 12.52 45.06 16.26
C VAL A 13 11.43 44.33 15.46
N LEU A 14 10.39 45.04 15.01
CA LEU A 14 9.33 44.45 14.21
C LEU A 14 9.85 43.85 12.89
N ALA A 15 10.74 44.57 12.20
CA ALA A 15 11.34 44.10 10.95
C ALA A 15 12.20 42.85 11.17
N LEU A 16 12.98 42.80 12.26
CA LEU A 16 13.78 41.63 12.62
C LEU A 16 12.90 40.41 12.92
N VAL A 17 11.85 40.59 13.73
CA VAL A 17 10.90 39.52 14.04
C VAL A 17 10.23 38.99 12.77
N TYR A 18 9.80 39.88 11.88
CA TYR A 18 9.19 39.50 10.61
C TYR A 18 10.13 38.66 9.73
N GLY A 19 11.41 39.07 9.64
CA GLY A 19 12.43 38.31 8.91
C GLY A 19 12.64 36.90 9.49
N VAL A 20 12.71 36.78 10.82
CA VAL A 20 12.85 35.48 11.50
C VAL A 20 11.65 34.57 11.23
N VAL A 21 10.43 35.11 11.26
CA VAL A 21 9.20 34.33 10.98
C VAL A 21 9.22 33.77 9.56
N ILE A 22 9.58 34.59 8.56
CA ILE A 22 9.66 34.14 7.16
C ILE A 22 10.72 33.05 7.01
N TYR A 23 11.92 33.26 7.57
CA TYR A 23 13.01 32.29 7.48
C TYR A 23 12.62 30.94 8.09
N ASN A 24 12.01 30.96 9.28
CA ASN A 24 11.53 29.74 9.94
C ASN A 24 10.44 29.03 9.11
N GLY A 25 9.53 29.78 8.48
CA GLY A 25 8.53 29.23 7.58
C GLY A 25 9.14 28.49 6.37
N LEU A 26 10.16 29.09 5.74
CA LEU A 26 10.89 28.49 4.62
C LEU A 26 11.62 27.21 5.02
N VAL A 27 12.29 27.23 6.18
CA VAL A 27 12.99 26.05 6.71
C VAL A 27 12.00 24.93 7.04
N GLN A 28 10.86 25.25 7.65
CA GLN A 28 9.81 24.28 7.93
C GLN A 28 9.27 23.64 6.64
N LEU A 29 9.05 24.45 5.59
CA LEU A 29 8.60 23.94 4.29
C LEU A 29 9.60 22.97 3.67
N LYS A 30 10.91 23.29 3.74
CA LYS A 30 11.98 22.41 3.27
C LYS A 30 11.96 21.06 4.00
N HIS A 31 11.81 21.07 5.33
CA HIS A 31 11.74 19.83 6.11
C HIS A 31 10.48 19.02 5.80
N ASN A 32 9.33 19.67 5.62
CA ASN A 32 8.09 19.01 5.25
C ASN A 32 8.20 18.31 3.88
N LEU A 33 8.82 18.97 2.90
CA LEU A 33 9.07 18.38 1.58
C LEU A 33 9.96 17.14 1.67
N ALA A 34 11.08 17.22 2.41
CA ALA A 34 11.98 16.08 2.60
C ALA A 34 11.27 14.90 3.29
N LYS A 35 10.43 15.18 4.29
CA LYS A 35 9.61 14.16 4.96
C LYS A 35 8.60 13.51 4.02
N ALA A 36 7.95 14.31 3.17
CA ALA A 36 6.99 13.81 2.18
C ALA A 36 7.67 12.88 1.16
N TRP A 37 8.86 13.24 0.66
CA TRP A 37 9.65 12.38 -0.23
C TRP A 37 10.04 11.07 0.44
N ALA A 38 10.58 11.11 1.66
CA ALA A 38 10.94 9.90 2.38
C ALA A 38 9.73 8.95 2.59
N ASN A 39 8.56 9.51 2.87
CA ASN A 39 7.34 8.72 3.02
C ASN A 39 6.88 8.09 1.70
N LEU A 40 7.01 8.82 0.58
CA LEU A 40 6.73 8.30 -0.76
C LEU A 40 7.66 7.12 -1.09
N ASP A 41 8.95 7.26 -0.83
CA ASP A 41 9.94 6.21 -1.11
C ASP A 41 9.63 4.92 -0.33
N VAL A 42 9.25 5.05 0.95
CA VAL A 42 8.84 3.90 1.77
C VAL A 42 7.60 3.23 1.19
N LEU A 43 6.59 4.00 0.80
CA LEU A 43 5.34 3.46 0.25
C LEU A 43 5.57 2.76 -1.10
N LEU A 44 6.42 3.34 -1.96
CA LEU A 44 6.78 2.72 -3.25
C LEU A 44 7.54 1.41 -3.05
N LYS A 45 8.46 1.38 -2.08
CA LYS A 45 9.19 0.16 -1.73
C LYS A 45 8.26 -0.92 -1.17
N GLN A 46 7.36 -0.55 -0.25
CA GLN A 46 6.37 -1.48 0.30
C GLN A 46 5.49 -2.07 -0.80
N ARG A 47 4.98 -1.25 -1.73
CA ARG A 47 4.19 -1.74 -2.87
C ARG A 47 4.98 -2.72 -3.74
N HIS A 48 6.23 -2.40 -4.04
CA HIS A 48 7.10 -3.27 -4.84
C HIS A 48 7.36 -4.61 -4.12
N ASP A 49 7.47 -4.61 -2.80
CA ASP A 49 7.72 -5.82 -2.00
C ASP A 49 6.43 -6.64 -1.74
N GLU A 50 5.26 -6.00 -1.71
CA GLU A 50 3.97 -6.65 -1.44
C GLU A 50 3.30 -7.23 -2.69
N LEU A 51 3.43 -6.58 -3.86
CA LEU A 51 2.84 -7.06 -5.11
C LEU A 51 3.25 -8.51 -5.47
N PRO A 52 4.54 -8.89 -5.40
CA PRO A 52 4.95 -10.27 -5.67
C PRO A 52 4.35 -11.26 -4.67
N LYS A 53 4.20 -10.87 -3.40
CA LYS A 53 3.61 -11.72 -2.36
C LYS A 53 2.13 -11.99 -2.66
N LEU A 54 1.38 -10.97 -3.09
CA LEU A 54 -0.01 -11.13 -3.49
C LEU A 54 -0.15 -12.03 -4.74
N VAL A 55 0.74 -11.85 -5.72
CA VAL A 55 0.77 -12.69 -6.92
C VAL A 55 1.07 -14.15 -6.58
N GLU A 56 2.00 -14.40 -5.66
CA GLU A 56 2.34 -15.75 -5.22
C GLU A 56 1.15 -16.44 -4.53
N VAL A 57 0.42 -15.72 -3.67
CA VAL A 57 -0.82 -16.25 -3.04
C VAL A 57 -1.86 -16.61 -4.10
N CYS A 58 -2.12 -15.73 -5.07
CA CYS A 58 -3.05 -16.03 -6.17
C CYS A 58 -2.59 -17.23 -7.02
N ARG A 59 -1.27 -17.35 -7.28
CA ARG A 59 -0.70 -18.48 -8.02
C ARG A 59 -0.90 -19.80 -7.28
N GLN A 60 -0.65 -19.83 -5.97
CA GLN A 60 -0.87 -21.01 -5.14
C GLN A 60 -2.35 -21.40 -5.12
N TYR A 61 -3.26 -20.44 -4.95
CA TYR A 61 -4.71 -20.70 -5.01
C TYR A 61 -5.15 -21.32 -6.34
N LYS A 62 -4.63 -20.82 -7.47
CA LYS A 62 -4.91 -21.40 -8.79
C LYS A 62 -4.49 -22.88 -8.88
N GLN A 63 -3.37 -23.26 -8.27
CA GLN A 63 -2.90 -24.63 -8.26
C GLN A 63 -3.80 -25.55 -7.43
N PHE A 64 -4.27 -25.08 -6.26
CA PHE A 64 -5.23 -25.82 -5.43
C PHE A 64 -6.60 -26.00 -6.12
N GLU A 65 -7.09 -24.97 -6.81
CA GLU A 65 -8.34 -25.07 -7.56
C GLU A 65 -8.24 -26.03 -8.73
N GLN A 66 -7.10 -26.08 -9.43
CA GLN A 66 -6.88 -27.02 -10.54
C GLN A 66 -6.95 -28.49 -10.10
N ASP A 67 -6.28 -28.86 -9.01
CA ASP A 67 -6.33 -30.24 -8.48
C ASP A 67 -7.76 -30.60 -8.05
N THR A 68 -8.45 -29.68 -7.39
CA THR A 68 -9.84 -29.89 -6.95
C THR A 68 -10.77 -30.10 -8.14
N LEU A 69 -10.64 -29.26 -9.19
CA LEU A 69 -11.44 -29.38 -10.41
C LEU A 69 -11.14 -30.67 -11.18
N ALA A 70 -9.88 -31.11 -11.20
CA ALA A 70 -9.48 -32.37 -11.81
C ALA A 70 -10.14 -33.56 -11.09
N ARG A 71 -10.07 -33.61 -9.76
CA ARG A 71 -10.71 -34.66 -8.94
C ARG A 71 -12.22 -34.69 -9.12
N VAL A 72 -12.88 -33.53 -9.18
CA VAL A 72 -14.34 -33.45 -9.42
C VAL A 72 -14.68 -33.94 -10.82
N THR A 73 -13.91 -33.56 -11.83
CA THR A 73 -14.11 -34.02 -13.21
C THR A 73 -13.91 -35.54 -13.32
N GLU A 74 -12.88 -36.08 -12.67
CA GLU A 74 -12.62 -37.51 -12.63
C GLU A 74 -13.74 -38.27 -11.89
N ALA A 75 -14.18 -37.78 -10.73
CA ALA A 75 -15.32 -38.36 -10.01
C ALA A 75 -16.59 -38.35 -10.86
N ARG A 76 -16.87 -37.26 -11.59
CA ARG A 76 -17.99 -37.19 -12.54
C ARG A 76 -17.86 -38.20 -13.68
N ALA A 77 -16.66 -38.38 -14.23
CA ALA A 77 -16.40 -39.35 -15.29
C ALA A 77 -16.60 -40.80 -14.79
N ARG A 78 -16.14 -41.12 -13.58
CA ARG A 78 -16.36 -42.43 -12.94
C ARG A 78 -17.85 -42.71 -12.72
N VAL A 79 -18.60 -41.73 -12.23
CA VAL A 79 -20.07 -41.83 -12.07
C VAL A 79 -20.77 -42.02 -13.41
N ALA A 80 -20.34 -41.31 -14.46
CA ALA A 80 -20.89 -41.46 -15.81
C ALA A 80 -20.64 -42.87 -16.38
N GLN A 81 -19.42 -43.42 -16.21
CA GLN A 81 -19.09 -44.78 -16.62
C GLN A 81 -19.87 -45.85 -15.85
N ALA A 82 -19.97 -45.72 -14.52
CA ALA A 82 -20.76 -46.65 -13.69
C ALA A 82 -22.24 -46.67 -14.10
N ARG A 83 -22.80 -45.49 -14.43
CA ARG A 83 -24.17 -45.36 -14.96
C ARG A 83 -24.34 -46.07 -16.30
N GLU A 84 -23.37 -45.96 -17.20
CA GLU A 84 -23.39 -46.60 -18.52
C GLU A 84 -23.26 -48.13 -18.42
N ALA A 85 -22.45 -48.61 -17.48
CA ALA A 85 -22.27 -50.03 -17.19
C ALA A 85 -23.42 -50.68 -16.38
N ARG A 86 -24.42 -49.90 -15.93
CA ARG A 86 -25.49 -50.33 -14.99
C ARG A 86 -24.97 -50.97 -13.68
N ASP A 87 -23.74 -50.68 -13.30
CA ASP A 87 -23.14 -51.19 -12.06
C ASP A 87 -23.37 -50.18 -10.92
N VAL A 88 -24.49 -50.38 -10.21
CA VAL A 88 -24.92 -49.54 -9.10
C VAL A 88 -24.07 -49.72 -7.83
N ALA A 89 -23.23 -50.76 -7.75
CA ALA A 89 -22.36 -50.99 -6.59
C ALA A 89 -21.08 -50.13 -6.65
N ALA A 90 -20.66 -49.70 -7.84
CA ALA A 90 -19.48 -48.86 -8.06
C ALA A 90 -19.70 -47.35 -7.83
N LEU A 91 -20.93 -46.91 -7.54
CA LEU A 91 -21.31 -45.48 -7.47
C LEU A 91 -20.82 -44.72 -6.22
N GLY A 92 -19.91 -45.27 -5.42
CA GLY A 92 -19.47 -44.64 -4.17
C GLY A 92 -18.15 -45.11 -3.57
N ALA A 93 -17.31 -45.83 -4.33
CA ALA A 93 -15.94 -46.20 -3.96
C ALA A 93 -14.92 -45.32 -4.69
#